data_AF-A0A975GIZ0-F1
#
_entry.id   AF-A0A975GIZ0-F1
#
_cell.length_a   1.000
_cell.length_b   1.000
_cell.length_c   1.000
_cell.angle_alpha   90.00
_cell.angle_beta   90.00
_cell.angle_gamma   90.00
#
_symmetry.space_group_name_H-M   'P 1'
#
loop_
_entity.id
_entity.type
_entity.pdbx_description
1 polymer ?
#
loop_
_entity_poly.entity_id
_entity_poly.type
_entity_poly.pdbx_seq_one_letter_code
_entity_poly.pdbx_strand_id
1 'polypeptide(L)'
;MIPYKQNPVFLKNLQLRAEIIQALRNFFIKKNYLEIETPYRIPAPAPEANIDAVSSETWFLHTSPELCMKRLLAAGFSRIFQICKCFRRGERGNRHLPEFTILEWYEAGFDYMDMMEQCEELICSAACDIGFGSSFFFQGQNIDLKRPWDRITVAEAFKRFSPVSMENALVSGSFDEMIGIEIEPHLGKEKPVFLYDYPASCGALAKLKPDKSAAERFELYISGMELCNAFTELTDCKEQRKRFNKEQEMRGASGKKEYPIPEKFLNDLEFMPDASGNALGIDRLVMLFADTVKIDDVVAFVPENL
;
A
#
# COMPACT_ATOMS: atom_id res chain seq x y z
N MET A 1 -32.25 1.50 22.30
CA MET A 1 -31.11 0.56 22.43
C MET A 1 -30.33 0.65 21.12
N ILE A 2 -29.02 0.92 21.14
CA ILE A 2 -28.25 1.21 19.91
C ILE A 2 -28.01 -0.12 19.17
N PRO A 3 -28.59 -0.34 17.97
CA PRO A 3 -28.64 -1.66 17.32
C PRO A 3 -27.27 -2.31 17.06
N TYR A 4 -26.25 -1.52 16.74
CA TYR A 4 -24.90 -2.03 16.40
C TYR A 4 -24.13 -2.64 17.58
N LYS A 5 -24.48 -2.31 18.84
CA LYS A 5 -23.78 -2.85 20.03
C LYS A 5 -24.11 -4.33 20.34
N GLN A 6 -25.07 -4.94 19.63
CA GLN A 6 -25.52 -6.31 19.92
C GLN A 6 -25.15 -7.33 18.84
N ASN A 7 -24.43 -6.97 17.79
CA ASN A 7 -23.93 -7.95 16.82
C ASN A 7 -22.61 -8.57 17.35
N PRO A 8 -22.60 -9.83 17.82
CA PRO A 8 -21.40 -10.44 18.40
C PRO A 8 -20.27 -10.61 17.37
N VAL A 9 -20.61 -10.77 16.09
CA VAL A 9 -19.65 -10.86 14.98
C VAL A 9 -18.91 -9.54 14.82
N PHE A 10 -19.65 -8.42 14.87
CA PHE A 10 -19.05 -7.09 14.75
C PHE A 10 -18.08 -6.78 15.90
N LEU A 11 -18.46 -7.11 17.14
CA LEU A 11 -17.57 -6.95 18.29
C LEU A 11 -16.28 -7.77 18.13
N LYS A 12 -16.40 -9.02 17.67
CA LYS A 12 -15.25 -9.89 17.41
C LYS A 12 -14.31 -9.29 16.35
N ASN A 13 -14.86 -8.71 15.28
CA ASN A 13 -14.05 -8.06 14.23
C ASN A 13 -13.28 -6.85 14.77
N LEU A 14 -13.90 -6.04 15.63
CA LEU A 14 -13.23 -4.90 16.27
C LEU A 14 -12.14 -5.33 17.26
N GLN A 15 -12.35 -6.43 17.99
CA GLN A 15 -11.33 -7.02 18.86
C GLN A 15 -10.15 -7.54 18.03
N LEU A 16 -10.44 -8.31 16.98
CA LEU A 16 -9.43 -8.82 16.05
C LEU A 16 -8.62 -7.69 15.40
N ARG A 17 -9.27 -6.59 15.01
CA ARG A 17 -8.59 -5.37 14.54
C ARG A 17 -7.57 -4.85 15.57
N ALA A 18 -7.98 -4.73 16.83
CA ALA A 18 -7.11 -4.23 17.88
C ALA A 18 -5.91 -5.16 18.11
N GLU A 19 -6.14 -6.48 18.10
CA GLU A 19 -5.09 -7.50 18.22
C GLU A 19 -4.10 -7.45 17.04
N ILE A 20 -4.60 -7.34 15.80
CA ILE A 20 -3.76 -7.20 14.60
C ILE A 20 -2.88 -5.95 14.70
N ILE A 21 -3.46 -4.78 15.02
CA ILE A 21 -2.68 -3.54 15.15
C ILE A 21 -1.58 -3.68 16.20
N GLN A 22 -1.89 -4.32 17.35
CA GLN A 22 -0.90 -4.54 18.39
C GLN A 22 0.19 -5.51 17.96
N ALA A 23 -0.16 -6.59 17.25
CA ALA A 23 0.80 -7.55 16.72
C ALA A 23 1.75 -6.91 15.69
N LEU A 24 1.22 -6.07 14.78
CA LEU A 24 2.02 -5.29 13.84
C LEU A 24 3.00 -4.37 14.56
N ARG A 25 2.56 -3.61 15.57
CA ARG A 25 3.48 -2.78 16.39
C ARG A 25 4.55 -3.62 17.06
N ASN A 26 4.18 -4.74 17.68
CA ASN A 26 5.11 -5.62 18.38
C ASN A 26 6.21 -6.14 17.44
N PHE A 27 5.89 -6.46 16.18
CA PHE A 27 6.88 -6.88 15.19
C PHE A 27 7.96 -5.81 14.97
N PHE A 28 7.55 -4.58 14.70
CA PHE A 28 8.47 -3.47 14.45
C PHE A 28 9.30 -3.10 15.68
N ILE A 29 8.67 -3.04 16.85
CA ILE A 29 9.36 -2.78 18.13
C ILE A 29 10.42 -3.83 18.41
N LYS A 30 10.11 -5.13 18.23
CA LYS A 30 11.08 -6.23 18.38
C LYS A 30 12.27 -6.13 17.42
N LYS A 31 12.07 -5.50 16.24
CA LYS A 31 13.11 -5.26 15.23
C LYS A 31 13.81 -3.89 15.35
N ASN A 32 13.56 -3.15 16.44
CA ASN A 32 14.14 -1.84 16.74
C ASN A 32 13.77 -0.75 15.72
N TYR A 33 12.57 -0.82 15.15
CA TYR A 33 12.01 0.30 14.40
C TYR A 33 11.48 1.38 15.33
N LEU A 34 11.59 2.64 14.91
CA LEU A 34 10.98 3.77 15.58
C LEU A 34 9.55 4.00 15.06
N GLU A 35 8.55 3.91 15.94
CA GLU A 35 7.19 4.38 15.62
C GLU A 35 7.23 5.91 15.58
N ILE A 36 6.82 6.49 14.45
CA ILE A 36 6.79 7.94 14.23
C ILE A 36 5.37 8.41 13.92
N GLU A 37 5.14 9.72 14.09
CA GLU A 37 3.90 10.38 13.67
C GLU A 37 4.24 11.56 12.76
N THR A 38 3.55 11.65 11.63
CA THR A 38 3.65 12.75 10.67
C THR A 38 2.30 13.46 10.53
N PRO A 39 2.28 14.74 10.10
CA PRO A 39 1.04 15.51 10.03
C PRO A 39 0.02 14.95 9.02
N TYR A 40 -1.23 14.85 9.42
CA TYR A 40 -2.35 14.53 8.51
C TYR A 40 -2.66 15.63 7.50
N ARG A 41 -2.43 16.90 7.87
CA ARG A 41 -2.69 18.06 7.00
C ARG A 41 -1.37 18.58 6.41
N ILE A 42 -1.22 18.46 5.10
CA ILE A 42 0.00 18.80 4.37
C ILE A 42 -0.25 19.87 3.30
N PRO A 43 0.74 20.75 3.03
CA PRO A 43 0.58 21.82 2.03
C PRO A 43 0.61 21.29 0.58
N ALA A 44 1.23 20.13 0.36
CA ALA A 44 1.49 19.56 -0.95
C ALA A 44 1.49 18.01 -0.86
N PRO A 45 0.46 17.32 -1.39
CA PRO A 45 0.50 15.87 -1.57
C PRO A 45 1.45 15.46 -2.70
N ALA A 46 1.73 14.16 -2.81
CA ALA A 46 2.35 13.61 -4.01
C ALA A 46 1.37 13.80 -5.19
N PRO A 47 1.84 14.26 -6.37
CA PRO A 47 0.97 14.59 -7.49
C PRO A 47 0.47 13.39 -8.30
N GLU A 48 0.24 12.25 -7.69
CA GLU A 48 -0.18 11.01 -8.37
C GLU A 48 -1.48 11.20 -9.17
N ALA A 49 -1.50 10.77 -10.44
CA ALA A 49 -2.64 11.03 -11.34
C ALA A 49 -3.92 10.29 -10.93
N ASN A 50 -3.78 9.12 -10.33
CA ASN A 50 -4.89 8.24 -9.98
C ASN A 50 -5.43 8.44 -8.56
N ILE A 51 -4.73 9.21 -7.71
CA ILE A 51 -5.13 9.46 -6.32
C ILE A 51 -5.56 10.91 -6.15
N ASP A 52 -6.74 11.13 -5.57
CA ASP A 52 -7.26 12.46 -5.31
C ASP A 52 -7.25 12.79 -3.80
N ALA A 53 -6.40 13.72 -3.40
CA ALA A 53 -6.34 14.22 -2.02
C ALA A 53 -7.58 15.05 -1.65
N VAL A 54 -8.05 14.90 -0.40
CA VAL A 54 -9.12 15.71 0.16
C VAL A 54 -8.58 17.10 0.53
N SER A 55 -9.21 18.17 0.05
CA SER A 55 -8.79 19.54 0.39
C SER A 55 -9.16 19.89 1.83
N SER A 56 -8.27 20.62 2.51
CA SER A 56 -8.45 21.18 3.84
C SER A 56 -8.01 22.65 3.79
N GLU A 57 -8.95 23.54 3.48
CA GLU A 57 -8.70 24.94 3.15
C GLU A 57 -7.71 25.08 1.98
N THR A 58 -6.59 25.77 2.18
CA THR A 58 -5.50 25.90 1.20
C THR A 58 -4.53 24.71 1.21
N TRP A 59 -4.71 23.76 2.14
CA TRP A 59 -3.88 22.55 2.30
C TRP A 59 -4.71 21.30 1.95
N PHE A 60 -4.16 20.12 2.23
CA PHE A 60 -4.75 18.82 1.91
C PHE A 60 -4.62 17.87 3.09
N LEU A 61 -5.58 16.94 3.23
CA LEU A 61 -5.36 15.74 4.02
C LEU A 61 -4.48 14.79 3.21
N HIS A 62 -3.49 14.19 3.87
CA HIS A 62 -2.51 13.34 3.19
C HIS A 62 -3.15 12.04 2.67
N THR A 63 -2.70 11.60 1.51
CA THR A 63 -3.12 10.33 0.87
C THR A 63 -2.26 9.16 1.33
N SER A 64 -1.09 9.47 1.89
CA SER A 64 -0.08 8.62 2.49
C SER A 64 0.92 9.52 3.27
N PRO A 65 1.52 9.07 4.39
CA PRO A 65 2.60 9.77 5.07
C PRO A 65 3.97 9.70 4.35
N GLU A 66 4.07 8.96 3.24
CA GLU A 66 5.30 8.65 2.48
C GLU A 66 6.27 9.82 2.33
N LEU A 67 5.81 10.97 1.82
CA LEU A 67 6.69 12.12 1.60
C LEU A 67 7.31 12.64 2.90
N CYS A 68 6.56 12.61 4.00
CA CYS A 68 7.08 13.02 5.31
C CYS A 68 8.05 11.98 5.87
N MET A 69 7.75 10.69 5.72
CA MET A 69 8.59 9.60 6.20
C MET A 69 9.93 9.53 5.46
N LYS A 70 9.93 9.72 4.14
CA LYS A 70 11.18 9.81 3.35
C LYS A 70 12.08 10.97 3.76
N ARG A 71 11.51 12.10 4.18
CA ARG A 71 12.28 13.22 4.74
C ARG A 71 12.93 12.85 6.07
N LEU A 72 12.33 11.94 6.86
CA LEU A 72 12.99 11.39 8.05
C LEU A 72 14.13 10.43 7.67
N LEU A 73 13.99 9.63 6.62
CA LEU A 73 15.12 8.82 6.11
C LEU A 73 16.29 9.72 5.71
N ALA A 74 16.01 10.81 4.98
CA ALA A 74 17.00 11.84 4.63
C ALA A 74 17.62 12.53 5.86
N ALA A 75 16.87 12.65 6.96
CA ALA A 75 17.36 13.16 8.24
C ALA A 75 18.16 12.12 9.05
N GLY A 76 18.35 10.90 8.54
CA GLY A 76 19.18 9.86 9.16
C GLY A 76 18.42 8.82 10.00
N PHE A 77 17.08 8.83 10.00
CA PHE A 77 16.29 7.80 10.67
C PHE A 77 16.21 6.55 9.78
N SER A 78 16.97 5.50 10.08
CA SER A 78 17.14 4.36 9.17
C SER A 78 16.03 3.30 9.21
N ARG A 79 15.25 3.22 10.29
CA ARG A 79 14.17 2.23 10.48
C ARG A 79 12.98 2.87 11.16
N ILE A 80 11.94 3.16 10.39
CA ILE A 80 10.76 3.89 10.86
C ILE A 80 9.49 3.21 10.40
N PHE A 81 8.43 3.30 11.20
CA PHE A 81 7.09 2.90 10.81
C PHE A 81 6.04 3.85 11.38
N GLN A 82 4.89 3.93 10.73
CA GLN A 82 3.74 4.71 11.16
C GLN A 82 2.47 3.93 10.86
N ILE A 83 1.57 3.86 11.84
CA ILE A 83 0.19 3.39 11.64
C ILE A 83 -0.71 4.61 11.75
N CYS A 84 -1.38 5.00 10.66
CA CYS A 84 -2.19 6.22 10.65
C CYS A 84 -3.37 6.16 9.68
N LYS A 85 -4.23 7.17 9.78
CA LYS A 85 -5.30 7.42 8.81
C LYS A 85 -4.77 8.04 7.52
N CYS A 86 -5.28 7.61 6.38
CA CYS A 86 -5.05 8.19 5.07
C CYS A 86 -6.39 8.57 4.44
N PHE A 87 -6.39 9.61 3.61
CA PHE A 87 -7.61 10.20 3.05
C PHE A 87 -7.53 10.26 1.53
N ARG A 88 -8.44 9.58 0.85
CA ARG A 88 -8.52 9.57 -0.62
C ARG A 88 -9.96 9.85 -1.06
N ARG A 89 -10.12 10.89 -1.87
CA ARG A 89 -11.42 11.37 -2.34
C ARG A 89 -11.99 10.39 -3.36
N GLY A 90 -13.24 9.98 -3.14
CA GLY A 90 -13.98 9.16 -4.10
C GLY A 90 -13.71 7.67 -4.03
N GLU A 91 -12.78 7.21 -3.18
CA GLU A 91 -12.54 5.79 -2.93
C GLU A 91 -13.57 5.21 -1.96
N ARG A 92 -14.65 4.64 -2.49
CA ARG A 92 -15.68 3.95 -1.69
C ARG A 92 -16.18 2.70 -2.41
N GLY A 93 -16.18 1.58 -1.70
CA GLY A 93 -16.72 0.31 -2.18
C GLY A 93 -16.57 -0.79 -1.14
N ASN A 94 -16.71 -2.05 -1.55
CA ASN A 94 -16.62 -3.20 -0.63
C ASN A 94 -15.24 -3.33 0.05
N ARG A 95 -14.17 -2.80 -0.57
CA ARG A 95 -12.78 -2.86 -0.09
C ARG A 95 -12.13 -1.49 0.12
N HIS A 96 -12.93 -0.42 0.05
CA HIS A 96 -12.44 0.97 0.05
C HIS A 96 -13.30 1.87 0.93
N LEU A 97 -12.63 2.70 1.71
CA LEU A 97 -13.21 3.80 2.46
C LEU A 97 -12.43 5.08 2.15
N PRO A 98 -13.10 6.25 2.12
CA PRO A 98 -12.42 7.52 1.86
C PRO A 98 -11.46 7.91 2.99
N GLU A 99 -11.67 7.36 4.19
CA GLU A 99 -10.73 7.38 5.32
C GLU A 99 -10.43 5.93 5.71
N PHE A 100 -9.16 5.54 5.66
CA PHE A 100 -8.72 4.17 5.91
C PHE A 100 -7.39 4.17 6.66
N THR A 101 -6.95 3.00 7.13
CA THR A 101 -5.78 2.86 8.01
C THR A 101 -4.67 2.13 7.29
N ILE A 102 -3.53 2.79 7.17
CA ILE A 102 -2.31 2.25 6.60
C ILE A 102 -1.28 2.00 7.72
N LEU A 103 -0.52 0.93 7.56
CA LEU A 103 0.81 0.77 8.14
C LEU A 103 1.83 1.10 7.02
N GLU A 104 2.64 2.12 7.21
CA GLU A 104 3.77 2.42 6.33
C GLU A 104 5.08 2.25 7.10
N TRP A 105 6.10 1.67 6.47
CA TRP A 105 7.41 1.51 7.07
C TRP A 105 8.52 1.57 6.03
N TYR A 106 9.70 1.95 6.51
CA TYR A 106 10.88 2.14 5.67
C TYR A 106 12.14 1.60 6.35
N GLU A 107 13.04 1.04 5.56
CA GLU A 107 14.37 0.61 6.00
C GLU A 107 15.46 1.09 5.03
N ALA A 108 16.45 1.80 5.56
CA ALA A 108 17.63 2.21 4.82
C ALA A 108 18.55 1.00 4.57
N GLY A 109 19.12 0.95 3.37
CA GLY A 109 19.97 -0.14 2.89
C GLY A 109 19.21 -1.35 2.36
N PHE A 110 17.87 -1.33 2.37
CA PHE A 110 17.03 -2.39 1.80
C PHE A 110 16.66 -2.09 0.36
N ASP A 111 16.47 -3.15 -0.43
CA ASP A 111 15.75 -3.10 -1.69
C ASP A 111 14.35 -3.74 -1.57
N TYR A 112 13.60 -3.71 -2.66
CA TYR A 112 12.25 -4.30 -2.74
C TYR A 112 12.21 -5.81 -2.49
N MET A 113 13.29 -6.57 -2.70
CA MET A 113 13.35 -8.00 -2.43
C MET A 113 13.53 -8.27 -0.94
N ASP A 114 14.40 -7.49 -0.27
CA ASP A 114 14.51 -7.51 1.19
C ASP A 114 13.14 -7.17 1.83
N MET A 115 12.45 -6.19 1.24
CA MET A 115 11.14 -5.75 1.69
C MET A 115 10.05 -6.80 1.48
N MET A 116 10.12 -7.65 0.44
CA MET A 116 9.24 -8.82 0.31
C MET A 116 9.46 -9.79 1.46
N GLU A 117 10.71 -10.15 1.77
CA GLU A 117 11.02 -11.08 2.87
C GLU A 117 10.53 -10.54 4.22
N GLN A 118 10.71 -9.25 4.47
CA GLN A 118 10.21 -8.61 5.68
C GLN A 118 8.68 -8.58 5.73
N CYS A 119 8.00 -8.40 4.59
CA CYS A 119 6.54 -8.44 4.50
C CYS A 119 6.00 -9.84 4.83
N GLU A 120 6.63 -10.91 4.32
CA GLU A 120 6.28 -12.28 4.70
C GLU A 120 6.43 -12.48 6.21
N GLU A 121 7.56 -12.05 6.78
CA GLU A 121 7.82 -12.16 8.22
C GLU A 121 6.79 -11.42 9.08
N LEU A 122 6.44 -10.20 8.68
CA LEU A 122 5.47 -9.36 9.39
C LEU A 122 4.12 -10.06 9.50
N ILE A 123 3.58 -10.51 8.37
CA ILE A 123 2.23 -11.11 8.32
C ILE A 123 2.22 -12.49 8.98
N CYS A 124 3.23 -13.33 8.76
CA CYS A 124 3.34 -14.62 9.44
C CYS A 124 3.47 -14.45 10.97
N SER A 125 4.27 -13.49 11.43
CA SER A 125 4.41 -13.19 12.86
C SER A 125 3.10 -12.67 13.45
N ALA A 126 2.43 -11.75 12.75
CA ALA A 126 1.15 -11.22 13.19
C ALA A 126 0.09 -12.31 13.29
N ALA A 127 -0.03 -13.19 12.28
CA ALA A 127 -0.95 -14.33 12.27
C ALA A 127 -0.70 -15.31 13.43
N CYS A 128 0.57 -15.55 13.79
CA CYS A 128 0.91 -16.36 14.96
C CYS A 128 0.52 -15.66 16.27
N ASP A 129 0.87 -14.37 16.43
CA ASP A 129 0.61 -13.60 17.65
C ASP A 129 -0.90 -13.47 17.94
N ILE A 130 -1.76 -13.44 16.90
CA ILE A 130 -3.22 -13.38 17.03
C ILE A 130 -3.90 -14.77 16.97
N GLY A 131 -3.13 -15.86 16.99
CA GLY A 131 -3.64 -17.23 17.17
C GLY A 131 -4.14 -17.97 15.91
N PHE A 132 -3.94 -17.44 14.71
CA PHE A 132 -4.25 -18.15 13.45
C PHE A 132 -3.12 -19.12 13.04
N GLY A 133 -1.89 -18.89 13.50
CA GLY A 133 -0.75 -19.75 13.20
C GLY A 133 -0.31 -19.62 11.74
N SER A 134 -0.19 -20.75 11.02
CA SER A 134 0.37 -20.79 9.66
C SER A 134 -0.66 -20.85 8.54
N SER A 135 -1.96 -20.80 8.83
CA SER A 135 -3.00 -20.85 7.81
C SER A 135 -4.33 -20.34 8.33
N PHE A 136 -5.21 -19.87 7.45
CA PHE A 136 -6.55 -19.43 7.81
C PHE A 136 -7.54 -19.68 6.67
N PHE A 137 -8.84 -19.70 6.98
CA PHE A 137 -9.88 -19.79 5.97
C PHE A 137 -10.37 -18.39 5.60
N PHE A 138 -10.52 -18.15 4.31
CA PHE A 138 -11.18 -16.96 3.76
C PHE A 138 -12.12 -17.40 2.64
N GLN A 139 -13.42 -17.11 2.80
CA GLN A 139 -14.47 -17.40 1.83
C GLN A 139 -14.48 -18.86 1.36
N GLY A 140 -14.25 -19.79 2.30
CA GLY A 140 -14.21 -21.23 2.04
C GLY A 140 -12.90 -21.76 1.46
N GLN A 141 -11.92 -20.88 1.19
CA GLN A 141 -10.58 -21.25 0.75
C GLN A 141 -9.60 -21.25 1.91
N ASN A 142 -8.78 -22.30 2.03
CA ASN A 142 -7.67 -22.33 2.99
C ASN A 142 -6.46 -21.60 2.41
N ILE A 143 -5.97 -20.58 3.10
CA ILE A 143 -4.78 -19.80 2.76
C ILE A 143 -3.61 -20.30 3.60
N ASP A 144 -2.58 -20.85 2.96
CA ASP A 144 -1.33 -21.26 3.60
C ASP A 144 -0.35 -20.07 3.70
N LEU A 145 0.02 -19.68 4.91
CA LEU A 145 0.97 -18.61 5.18
C LEU A 145 2.42 -19.11 5.27
N LYS A 146 2.70 -20.41 5.13
CA LYS A 146 4.07 -20.93 5.20
C LYS A 146 4.96 -20.34 4.11
N ARG A 147 6.05 -19.71 4.52
CA ARG A 147 7.07 -19.17 3.62
C ARG A 147 7.86 -20.25 2.87
N PRO A 148 8.47 -19.96 1.71
CA PRO A 148 8.40 -18.69 0.97
C PRO A 148 7.08 -18.56 0.19
N TRP A 149 6.60 -17.34 -0.02
CA TRP A 149 5.43 -17.07 -0.85
C TRP A 149 5.80 -16.99 -2.33
N ASP A 150 4.79 -17.15 -3.19
CA ASP A 150 5.01 -17.15 -4.63
C ASP A 150 5.38 -15.75 -5.11
N ARG A 151 6.21 -15.66 -6.15
CA ARG A 151 6.59 -14.41 -6.79
C ARG A 151 6.34 -14.51 -8.29
N ILE A 152 5.54 -13.60 -8.84
CA ILE A 152 5.22 -13.53 -10.27
C ILE A 152 5.49 -12.12 -10.78
N THR A 153 6.20 -12.01 -11.91
CA THR A 153 6.41 -10.68 -12.51
C THR A 153 5.11 -10.19 -13.15
N VAL A 154 4.94 -8.87 -13.26
CA VAL A 154 3.80 -8.28 -13.99
C VAL A 154 3.74 -8.82 -15.42
N ALA A 155 4.88 -8.91 -16.11
CA ALA A 155 4.94 -9.45 -17.47
C ALA A 155 4.43 -10.91 -17.56
N GLU A 156 4.80 -11.76 -16.59
CA GLU A 156 4.32 -13.14 -16.54
C GLU A 156 2.83 -13.22 -16.17
N ALA A 157 2.36 -12.35 -15.28
CA ALA A 157 0.93 -12.28 -14.92
C ALA A 157 0.06 -11.88 -16.11
N PHE A 158 0.48 -10.88 -16.90
CA PHE A 158 -0.18 -10.52 -18.16
C PHE A 158 -0.22 -11.70 -19.13
N LYS A 159 0.90 -12.40 -19.31
CA LYS A 159 0.97 -13.56 -20.20
C LYS A 159 0.03 -14.71 -19.77
N ARG A 160 -0.18 -14.90 -18.47
CA ARG A 160 -1.00 -15.99 -17.93
C ARG A 160 -2.49 -15.68 -17.91
N PHE A 161 -2.85 -14.46 -17.52
CA PHE A 161 -4.21 -14.14 -17.11
C PHE A 161 -4.87 -13.04 -17.95
N SER A 162 -4.10 -12.19 -18.62
CA SER A 162 -4.67 -11.11 -19.42
C SER A 162 -5.00 -11.56 -20.85
N PRO A 163 -6.15 -11.15 -21.41
CA PRO A 163 -6.48 -11.40 -22.82
C PRO A 163 -5.68 -10.52 -23.80
N VAL A 164 -4.94 -9.52 -23.30
CA VAL A 164 -4.14 -8.60 -24.10
C VAL A 164 -2.70 -8.57 -23.59
N SER A 165 -1.75 -8.18 -24.45
CA SER A 165 -0.37 -8.00 -23.99
C SER A 165 -0.23 -6.80 -23.07
N MET A 166 0.79 -6.84 -22.22
CA MET A 166 1.15 -5.73 -21.32
C MET A 166 1.42 -4.44 -22.10
N GLU A 167 2.10 -4.52 -23.24
CA GLU A 167 2.41 -3.36 -24.09
C GLU A 167 1.14 -2.72 -24.64
N ASN A 168 0.19 -3.54 -25.09
CA ASN A 168 -1.08 -3.04 -25.62
C ASN A 168 -1.89 -2.37 -24.52
N ALA A 169 -1.96 -2.97 -23.32
CA ALA A 169 -2.66 -2.38 -22.17
C ALA A 169 -2.06 -1.03 -21.72
N LEU A 170 -0.73 -0.89 -21.79
CA LEU A 170 -0.06 0.38 -21.51
C LEU A 170 -0.39 1.45 -22.56
N VAL A 171 -0.39 1.10 -23.85
CA VAL A 171 -0.69 2.03 -24.95
C VAL A 171 -2.16 2.46 -24.94
N SER A 172 -3.09 1.55 -24.63
CA SER A 172 -4.52 1.87 -24.54
C SER A 172 -4.91 2.59 -23.25
N GLY A 173 -4.01 2.66 -22.26
CA GLY A 173 -4.32 3.20 -20.93
C GLY A 173 -5.22 2.29 -20.10
N SER A 174 -5.32 1.00 -20.43
CA SER A 174 -6.13 0.01 -19.72
C SER A 174 -5.30 -0.90 -18.80
N PHE A 175 -4.05 -0.53 -18.50
CA PHE A 175 -3.15 -1.35 -17.69
C PHE A 175 -3.71 -1.66 -16.29
N ASP A 176 -4.13 -0.64 -15.54
CA ASP A 176 -4.67 -0.80 -14.19
C ASP A 176 -6.00 -1.58 -14.21
N GLU A 177 -6.82 -1.38 -15.26
CA GLU A 177 -8.05 -2.15 -15.47
C GLU A 177 -7.77 -3.63 -15.71
N MET A 178 -6.79 -3.97 -16.55
CA MET A 178 -6.40 -5.36 -16.80
C MET A 178 -5.82 -6.03 -15.56
N ILE A 179 -5.06 -5.29 -14.75
CA ILE A 179 -4.61 -5.77 -13.44
C ILE A 179 -5.85 -6.10 -12.59
N GLY A 180 -6.71 -5.13 -12.32
CA GLY A 180 -7.82 -5.28 -11.38
C GLY A 180 -8.90 -6.28 -11.79
N ILE A 181 -9.20 -6.38 -13.10
CA ILE A 181 -10.31 -7.21 -13.59
C ILE A 181 -9.85 -8.61 -14.01
N GLU A 182 -8.73 -8.72 -14.71
CA GLU A 182 -8.32 -9.98 -15.35
C GLU A 182 -7.22 -10.70 -14.55
N ILE A 183 -6.32 -9.97 -13.89
CA ILE A 183 -5.16 -10.56 -13.22
C ILE A 183 -5.42 -10.80 -11.72
N GLU A 184 -5.80 -9.76 -10.97
CA GLU A 184 -5.99 -9.82 -9.52
C GLU A 184 -6.87 -10.98 -9.06
N PRO A 185 -8.00 -11.32 -9.72
CA PRO A 185 -8.85 -12.42 -9.28
C PRO A 185 -8.16 -13.78 -9.27
N HIS A 186 -7.03 -13.95 -9.93
CA HIS A 186 -6.25 -15.19 -10.00
C HIS A 186 -5.09 -15.24 -8.99
N LEU A 187 -4.77 -14.12 -8.35
CA LEU A 187 -3.61 -14.00 -7.47
C LEU A 187 -3.91 -14.45 -6.05
N GLY A 188 -2.94 -15.12 -5.42
CA GLY A 188 -2.96 -15.34 -3.97
C GLY A 188 -3.98 -16.39 -3.48
N LYS A 189 -4.41 -17.32 -4.35
CA LYS A 189 -5.52 -18.25 -4.08
C LYS A 189 -5.27 -19.17 -2.89
N GLU A 190 -4.31 -20.09 -3.00
CA GLU A 190 -4.01 -21.04 -1.91
C GLU A 190 -2.90 -20.54 -1.00
N LYS A 191 -2.08 -19.61 -1.52
CA LYS A 191 -0.89 -19.07 -0.89
C LYS A 191 -0.76 -17.60 -1.30
N PRO A 192 -0.30 -16.70 -0.44
CA PRO A 192 -0.01 -15.32 -0.84
C PRO A 192 0.97 -15.27 -2.02
N VAL A 193 0.86 -14.23 -2.83
CA VAL A 193 1.74 -14.01 -3.98
C VAL A 193 2.18 -12.55 -4.08
N PHE A 194 3.45 -12.32 -4.35
CA PHE A 194 3.97 -11.02 -4.74
C PHE A 194 3.89 -10.86 -6.26
N LEU A 195 3.19 -9.82 -6.71
CA LEU A 195 3.24 -9.33 -8.08
C LEU A 195 4.34 -8.26 -8.15
N TYR A 196 5.37 -8.45 -8.97
CA TYR A 196 6.55 -7.56 -8.94
C TYR A 196 7.10 -7.21 -10.33
N ASP A 197 8.08 -6.31 -10.37
CA ASP A 197 8.69 -5.79 -11.60
C ASP A 197 7.66 -5.08 -12.51
N TYR A 198 7.08 -4.00 -11.98
CA TYR A 198 6.12 -3.18 -12.73
C TYR A 198 6.79 -2.49 -13.91
N PRO A 199 6.05 -2.18 -15.00
CA PRO A 199 6.57 -1.36 -16.08
C PRO A 199 7.18 -0.07 -15.56
N ALA A 200 8.27 0.39 -16.16
CA ALA A 200 8.96 1.61 -15.74
C ALA A 200 8.03 2.85 -15.73
N SER A 201 6.99 2.87 -16.58
CA SER A 201 5.95 3.90 -16.61
C SER A 201 5.04 3.92 -15.38
N CYS A 202 4.98 2.83 -14.63
CA CYS A 202 4.10 2.60 -13.47
C CYS A 202 4.87 2.70 -12.13
N GLY A 203 6.05 3.31 -12.13
CA GLY A 203 6.87 3.53 -10.93
C GLY A 203 7.03 5.02 -10.61
N ALA A 204 5.99 5.72 -10.17
CA ALA A 204 6.05 7.17 -9.92
C ALA A 204 7.14 7.56 -8.88
N LEU A 205 7.31 6.72 -7.86
CA LEU A 205 8.22 6.92 -6.71
C LEU A 205 9.27 5.81 -6.57
N ALA A 206 9.21 4.79 -7.44
CA ALA A 206 10.06 3.61 -7.39
C ALA A 206 11.37 3.78 -8.19
N LYS A 207 12.47 3.23 -7.68
CA LYS A 207 13.73 3.07 -8.42
C LYS A 207 13.50 2.18 -9.64
N LEU A 208 14.17 2.50 -10.75
CA LEU A 208 14.20 1.61 -11.91
C LEU A 208 15.36 0.64 -11.77
N LYS A 209 15.19 -0.58 -12.29
CA LYS A 209 16.30 -1.50 -12.47
C LYS A 209 17.41 -0.84 -13.30
N PRO A 210 18.69 -1.28 -13.15
CA PRO A 210 19.81 -0.71 -13.89
C PRO A 210 19.63 -0.73 -15.42
N ASP A 211 19.00 -1.78 -15.95
CA ASP A 211 18.67 -1.93 -17.38
C ASP A 211 17.39 -1.19 -17.82
N LYS A 212 16.70 -0.56 -16.87
CA LYS A 212 15.43 0.16 -17.02
C LYS A 212 14.29 -0.71 -17.57
N SER A 213 14.39 -2.04 -17.45
CA SER A 213 13.36 -2.98 -17.89
C SER A 213 12.08 -2.86 -17.06
N ALA A 214 12.21 -2.57 -15.77
CA ALA A 214 11.11 -2.48 -14.82
C ALA A 214 11.43 -1.49 -13.68
N ALA A 215 10.38 -1.05 -12.99
CA ALA A 215 10.47 -0.46 -11.67
C ALA A 215 10.61 -1.57 -10.61
N GLU A 216 11.51 -1.35 -9.65
CA GLU A 216 11.70 -2.20 -8.47
C GLU A 216 10.54 -1.99 -7.50
N ARG A 217 9.37 -2.49 -7.88
CA ARG A 217 8.09 -2.37 -7.18
C ARG A 217 7.44 -3.74 -7.06
N PHE A 218 6.72 -3.95 -5.97
CA PHE A 218 5.84 -5.09 -5.82
C PHE A 218 4.54 -4.72 -5.11
N GLU A 219 3.54 -5.56 -5.33
CA GLU A 219 2.31 -5.61 -4.56
C GLU A 219 2.11 -7.01 -4.00
N LEU A 220 1.50 -7.12 -2.82
CA LEU A 220 1.15 -8.40 -2.21
C LEU A 220 -0.35 -8.68 -2.40
N TYR A 221 -0.66 -9.89 -2.87
CA TYR A 221 -2.03 -10.35 -3.01
C TYR A 221 -2.32 -11.59 -2.17
N ILE A 222 -3.45 -11.56 -1.45
CA ILE A 222 -4.04 -12.72 -0.79
C ILE A 222 -5.51 -12.84 -1.21
N SER A 223 -5.89 -13.99 -1.77
CA SER A 223 -7.23 -14.25 -2.32
C SER A 223 -7.74 -13.15 -3.25
N GLY A 224 -6.88 -12.65 -4.14
CA GLY A 224 -7.18 -11.56 -5.07
C GLY A 224 -7.50 -10.22 -4.38
N MET A 225 -7.02 -10.02 -3.16
CA MET A 225 -7.04 -8.74 -2.45
C MET A 225 -5.61 -8.23 -2.32
N GLU A 226 -5.35 -7.08 -2.92
CA GLU A 226 -4.10 -6.32 -2.73
C GLU A 226 -4.02 -5.87 -1.27
N LEU A 227 -2.94 -6.23 -0.59
CA LEU A 227 -2.69 -5.88 0.81
C LEU A 227 -1.65 -4.80 0.98
N CYS A 228 -0.62 -4.78 0.14
CA CYS A 228 0.42 -3.79 0.24
C CYS A 228 1.03 -3.44 -1.11
N ASN A 229 1.65 -2.27 -1.16
CA ASN A 229 2.40 -1.75 -2.29
C ASN A 229 3.74 -1.21 -1.77
N ALA A 230 4.82 -1.61 -2.41
CA ALA A 230 6.18 -1.40 -1.92
C ALA A 230 7.17 -1.28 -3.06
N PHE A 231 8.28 -0.60 -2.82
CA PHE A 231 9.32 -0.42 -3.82
C PHE A 231 10.67 -0.08 -3.21
N THR A 232 11.74 -0.30 -3.98
CA THR A 232 13.01 0.38 -3.74
C THR A 232 12.82 1.86 -4.06
N GLU A 233 13.28 2.74 -3.19
CA GLU A 233 12.96 4.16 -3.26
C GLU A 233 13.76 4.90 -4.32
N LEU A 234 13.08 5.76 -5.10
CA LEU A 234 13.78 6.70 -5.97
C LEU A 234 14.40 7.82 -5.15
N THR A 235 15.72 7.91 -5.14
CA THR A 235 16.49 8.95 -4.43
C THR A 235 16.99 10.09 -5.35
N ASP A 236 16.88 9.94 -6.67
CA ASP A 236 17.26 11.00 -7.63
C ASP A 236 16.21 12.11 -7.66
N CYS A 237 16.54 13.27 -7.07
CA CYS A 237 15.66 14.43 -6.97
C CYS A 237 15.26 15.03 -8.32
N LYS A 238 16.12 14.96 -9.34
CA LYS A 238 15.85 15.52 -10.67
C LYS A 238 14.88 14.62 -11.42
N GLU A 239 15.10 13.31 -11.37
CA GLU A 239 14.18 12.34 -11.94
C GLU A 239 12.83 12.35 -11.20
N GLN A 240 12.82 12.45 -9.87
CA GLN A 240 11.58 12.54 -9.10
C GLN A 240 10.78 13.79 -9.46
N ARG A 241 11.43 14.95 -9.62
CA ARG A 241 10.77 16.18 -10.09
C ARG A 241 10.17 16.00 -11.48
N LYS A 242 10.90 15.36 -12.40
CA LYS A 242 10.39 15.08 -13.75
C LYS A 242 9.14 14.20 -13.72
N ARG A 243 9.12 13.16 -12.87
CA ARG A 243 7.95 12.29 -12.68
C ARG A 243 6.77 13.07 -12.09
N PHE A 244 7.01 13.91 -11.08
CA PHE A 244 5.96 14.78 -10.53
C PHE A 244 5.34 15.72 -11.55
N ASN A 245 6.15 16.34 -12.42
CA ASN A 245 5.62 17.19 -13.49
C ASN A 245 4.77 16.38 -14.49
N LYS A 246 5.23 15.17 -14.85
CA LYS A 246 4.45 14.29 -15.74
C LYS A 246 3.11 13.88 -15.11
N GLU A 247 3.09 13.54 -13.82
CA GLU A 247 1.85 13.21 -13.12
C GLU A 247 0.90 14.42 -13.07
N GLN A 248 1.41 15.63 -12.80
CA GLN A 248 0.64 16.87 -12.88
C GLN A 248 0.02 17.11 -14.26
N GLU A 249 0.79 16.89 -15.33
CA GLU A 249 0.28 17.00 -16.70
C GLU A 249 -0.87 16.01 -16.95
N MET A 250 -0.75 14.77 -16.48
CA MET A 250 -1.82 13.76 -16.59
C MET A 250 -3.06 14.13 -15.77
N ARG A 251 -2.87 14.71 -14.58
CA ARG A 251 -3.95 15.26 -13.76
C ARG A 251 -4.69 16.38 -14.50
N GLY A 252 -3.95 17.36 -15.02
CA GLY A 252 -4.51 18.49 -15.77
C GLY A 252 -5.26 18.06 -17.03
N ALA A 253 -4.68 17.14 -17.81
CA ALA A 253 -5.31 16.56 -19.00
C ALA A 253 -6.63 15.82 -18.66
N SER A 254 -6.73 15.25 -17.45
CA SER A 254 -7.92 14.56 -16.94
C SER A 254 -8.90 15.50 -16.21
N GLY A 255 -8.69 16.82 -16.26
CA GLY A 255 -9.52 17.81 -15.57
C GLY A 255 -9.45 17.76 -14.04
N LYS A 256 -8.44 17.09 -13.48
CA LYS A 256 -8.21 17.00 -12.05
C LYS A 256 -7.43 18.22 -11.54
N LYS A 257 -7.57 18.50 -10.24
CA LYS A 257 -6.85 19.59 -9.58
C LYS A 257 -5.36 19.29 -9.54
N GLU A 258 -4.56 20.25 -10.01
CA GLU A 258 -3.11 20.26 -9.83
C GLU A 258 -2.75 20.61 -8.38
N TYR A 259 -1.69 19.99 -7.88
CA TYR A 259 -1.18 20.21 -6.53
C TYR A 259 0.08 21.09 -6.53
N PRO A 260 0.38 21.80 -5.43
CA PRO A 260 1.69 22.41 -5.28
C PRO A 260 2.78 21.33 -5.33
N ILE A 261 3.90 21.63 -5.97
CA ILE A 261 5.05 20.72 -5.97
C ILE A 261 5.63 20.67 -4.54
N PRO A 262 5.91 19.48 -3.97
CA PRO A 262 6.46 19.34 -2.63
C PRO A 262 7.98 19.64 -2.62
N GLU A 263 8.33 20.92 -2.74
CA GLU A 263 9.72 21.41 -2.85
C GLU A 263 10.63 20.96 -1.70
N LYS A 264 10.12 20.96 -0.46
CA LYS A 264 10.90 20.51 0.71
C LYS A 264 11.27 19.04 0.62
N PHE A 265 10.37 18.19 0.12
CA PHE A 265 10.66 16.77 -0.08
C PHE A 265 11.72 16.58 -1.15
N LEU A 266 11.60 17.27 -2.30
CA LEU A 266 12.58 17.17 -3.38
C LEU A 266 13.98 17.63 -2.97
N ASN A 267 14.08 18.67 -2.13
CA ASN A 267 15.36 19.14 -1.60
C ASN A 267 15.98 18.13 -0.61
N ASP A 268 15.15 17.51 0.24
CA ASP A 268 15.62 16.55 1.23
C ASP A 268 16.03 15.21 0.59
N LEU A 269 15.46 14.87 -0.58
CA LEU A 269 15.68 13.59 -1.25
C LEU A 269 17.15 13.34 -1.64
N GLU A 270 17.93 14.39 -1.90
CA GLU A 270 19.37 14.28 -2.21
C GLU A 270 20.19 13.73 -1.04
N PHE A 271 19.68 13.82 0.19
CA PHE A 271 20.33 13.28 1.40
C PHE A 271 19.78 11.90 1.80
N MET A 272 18.77 11.39 1.09
CA MET A 272 18.16 10.11 1.41
C MET A 272 19.09 8.96 1.01
N PRO A 273 19.40 8.03 1.94
CA PRO A 273 20.15 6.83 1.57
C PRO A 273 19.32 5.93 0.64
N ASP A 274 19.97 5.00 -0.05
CA ASP A 274 19.23 3.87 -0.66
C ASP A 274 18.37 3.21 0.42
N ALA A 275 17.11 2.95 0.10
CA ALA A 275 16.13 2.42 1.04
C ALA A 275 14.99 1.73 0.28
N SER A 276 14.18 0.97 1.00
CA SER A 276 12.90 0.48 0.53
C SER A 276 11.79 0.84 1.51
N GLY A 277 10.60 1.12 0.99
CA GLY A 277 9.39 1.40 1.73
C GLY A 277 8.25 0.47 1.33
N ASN A 278 7.30 0.30 2.24
CA ASN A 278 6.09 -0.50 2.02
C ASN A 278 4.90 0.13 2.75
N ALA A 279 3.75 0.15 2.07
CA ALA A 279 2.47 0.58 2.59
C ALA A 279 1.48 -0.59 2.59
N LEU A 280 1.04 -1.02 3.78
CA LEU A 280 0.07 -2.09 3.99
C LEU A 280 -1.28 -1.54 4.46
N GLY A 281 -2.36 -1.95 3.80
CA GLY A 281 -3.73 -1.62 4.18
C GLY A 281 -4.21 -2.48 5.36
N ILE A 282 -4.25 -1.91 6.57
CA ILE A 282 -4.65 -2.66 7.78
C ILE A 282 -6.10 -3.10 7.68
N ASP A 283 -6.99 -2.27 7.14
CA ASP A 283 -8.41 -2.63 7.04
C ASP A 283 -8.61 -3.91 6.21
N ARG A 284 -7.91 -4.03 5.08
CA ARG A 284 -7.93 -5.21 4.21
C ARG A 284 -7.30 -6.43 4.89
N LEU A 285 -6.22 -6.26 5.65
CA LEU A 285 -5.63 -7.33 6.45
C LEU A 285 -6.64 -7.87 7.48
N VAL A 286 -7.37 -6.99 8.16
CA VAL A 286 -8.41 -7.39 9.11
C VAL A 286 -9.56 -8.10 8.39
N MET A 287 -9.97 -7.64 7.21
CA MET A 287 -11.00 -8.31 6.42
C MET A 287 -10.67 -9.79 6.14
N LEU A 288 -9.41 -10.08 5.80
CA LEU A 288 -8.94 -11.45 5.55
C LEU A 288 -9.05 -12.34 6.79
N PHE A 289 -8.53 -11.89 7.93
CA PHE A 289 -8.59 -12.68 9.18
C PHE A 289 -10.01 -12.75 9.77
N ALA A 290 -10.83 -11.74 9.53
CA ALA A 290 -12.23 -11.71 9.95
C ALA A 290 -13.17 -12.50 9.03
N ASP A 291 -12.66 -13.04 7.91
CA ASP A 291 -13.44 -13.72 6.87
C ASP A 291 -14.64 -12.89 6.37
N THR A 292 -14.40 -11.61 6.05
CA THR A 292 -15.41 -10.73 5.46
C THR A 292 -14.96 -10.10 4.14
N VAL A 293 -15.94 -9.90 3.26
CA VAL A 293 -15.76 -9.23 1.95
C VAL A 293 -16.13 -7.74 1.98
N LYS A 294 -16.57 -7.21 3.13
CA LYS A 294 -16.98 -5.81 3.30
C LYS A 294 -16.11 -5.11 4.34
N ILE A 295 -15.44 -4.05 3.92
CA ILE A 295 -14.60 -3.20 4.78
C ILE A 295 -15.40 -2.54 5.93
N ASP A 296 -16.68 -2.29 5.70
CA ASP A 296 -17.62 -1.75 6.69
C ASP A 296 -17.72 -2.64 7.94
N ASP A 297 -17.48 -3.96 7.81
CA ASP A 297 -17.57 -4.93 8.91
C ASP A 297 -16.35 -4.91 9.84
N VAL A 298 -15.29 -4.18 9.48
CA VAL A 298 -14.02 -4.13 10.25
C VAL A 298 -13.66 -2.72 10.74
N VAL A 299 -14.59 -1.77 10.61
CA VAL A 299 -14.48 -0.41 11.14
C VAL A 299 -15.59 -0.11 12.13
N ALA A 300 -15.31 0.72 13.13
CA ALA A 300 -16.29 1.05 14.17
C ALA A 300 -17.49 1.83 13.61
N PHE A 301 -17.22 2.73 12.65
CA PHE A 301 -18.21 3.54 11.96
C PHE A 301 -17.76 3.73 10.51
N VAL A 302 -18.72 3.68 9.59
CA VAL A 302 -18.55 4.28 8.27
C VAL A 302 -19.05 5.73 8.32
N PRO A 303 -18.39 6.69 7.64
CA PRO A 303 -18.76 8.10 7.73
C PRO A 303 -20.23 8.39 7.38
N GLU A 304 -20.84 7.59 6.51
CA GLU A 304 -22.22 7.74 6.06
C GLU A 304 -23.26 7.42 7.15
N ASN A 305 -22.84 6.82 8.27
CA ASN A 305 -23.71 6.45 9.40
C ASN A 305 -23.65 7.43 10.58
N LEU A 306 -22.88 8.53 10.46
CA LEU A 306 -22.73 9.56 11.49
C LEU A 306 -23.66 10.75 11.21
#